data_AF-A0A3C2AL99-F1
#
_entry.id   AF-A0A3C2AL99-F1
#
_cell.length_a   1.000
_cell.length_b   1.000
_cell.length_c   1.000
_cell.angle_alpha   90.00
_cell.angle_beta   90.00
_cell.angle_gamma   90.00
#
_symmetry.space_group_name_H-M   'P 1'
#
loop_
_entity.id
_entity.type
_entity.pdbx_description
1 polymer ?
#
loop_
_entity_poly.entity_id
_entity_poly.type
_entity_poly.pdbx_seq_one_letter_code
_entity_poly.pdbx_strand_id
1 'polypeptide(L)'
;MRKRLRPTIFLSVLVLLASSYTSCELINPDEQIPSFIRIDSITLSTNPASEGNPVNNFTDAWVYDNEQLLGIYELPAVVPILRDGDANIRIRAGIKLNGQVGTRIPYLFSNDYLETIELFPDSQLHINPTVTFKSGVNFSWLESFDNSATTTLSKTSQSQAEVERIAGEESYDGSSLKLSLDADQFIFECKMTGNGIDIPGGGSPSILEFTYRCNNSFVVGLFSQDAGGTRQNAVISLKPSEDWNHIYVNLTDVVSANPNYTAQNPFFGFIRDENVEGEAFVIIDNIRMMH
;
A
#
# COMPACT_ATOMS: atom_id res chain seq x y z
N MET A 1 64.51 23.37 -47.77
CA MET A 1 63.74 22.38 -46.97
C MET A 1 62.21 22.58 -46.93
N ARG A 2 61.60 23.65 -47.50
CA ARG A 2 60.15 23.92 -47.37
C ARG A 2 59.19 23.16 -48.32
N LYS A 3 59.68 22.50 -49.38
CA LYS A 3 58.80 21.87 -50.40
C LYS A 3 58.39 20.42 -50.13
N ARG A 4 59.02 19.71 -49.17
CA ARG A 4 58.68 18.31 -48.84
C ARG A 4 57.76 18.15 -47.61
N LEU A 5 57.48 19.20 -46.84
CA LEU A 5 56.65 19.12 -45.63
C LEU A 5 55.14 19.03 -45.93
N ARG A 6 54.67 19.64 -47.03
CA ARG A 6 53.23 19.69 -47.39
C ARG A 6 52.59 18.33 -47.70
N PRO A 7 53.19 17.45 -48.53
CA PRO A 7 52.57 16.15 -48.83
C PRO A 7 52.56 15.20 -47.63
N THR A 8 53.58 15.26 -46.76
CA THR A 8 53.65 14.44 -45.54
C THR A 8 52.58 14.84 -44.52
N ILE A 9 52.35 16.15 -44.32
CA ILE A 9 51.28 16.64 -43.44
C ILE A 9 49.91 16.24 -43.99
N PHE A 10 49.70 16.36 -45.31
CA PHE A 10 48.44 15.97 -45.94
C PHE A 10 48.16 14.47 -45.81
N LEU A 11 49.18 13.63 -46.00
CA LEU A 11 49.10 12.19 -45.80
C LEU A 11 48.85 11.82 -44.33
N SER A 12 49.47 12.54 -43.38
CA SER A 12 49.26 12.34 -41.94
C SER A 12 47.82 12.66 -41.54
N VAL A 13 47.27 13.78 -42.05
CA VAL A 13 45.87 14.18 -41.81
C VAL A 13 44.90 13.18 -42.45
N LEU A 14 45.20 12.66 -43.64
CA LEU A 14 44.38 11.65 -44.32
C LEU A 14 44.35 10.32 -43.55
N VAL A 15 45.50 9.90 -42.98
CA VAL A 15 45.59 8.69 -42.16
C VAL A 15 44.85 8.86 -40.83
N LEU A 16 44.97 10.03 -40.18
CA LEU A 16 44.22 10.36 -38.95
C LEU A 16 42.70 10.42 -39.20
N LEU A 17 42.25 10.98 -40.33
CA LEU A 17 40.84 10.94 -40.73
C LEU A 17 40.37 9.51 -41.00
N ALA A 18 41.17 8.69 -41.71
CA ALA A 18 40.83 7.31 -42.01
C ALA A 18 40.69 6.44 -40.74
N SER A 19 41.53 6.67 -39.72
CA SER A 19 41.42 5.98 -38.42
C SER A 19 40.21 6.39 -37.57
N SER A 20 39.58 7.54 -37.89
CA SER A 20 38.37 7.99 -37.16
C SER A 20 37.07 7.31 -37.65
N TYR A 21 37.07 6.68 -38.83
CA TYR A 21 35.91 5.97 -39.37
C TYR A 21 35.78 4.52 -38.88
N THR A 22 36.81 3.93 -38.28
CA THR A 22 36.80 2.55 -37.78
C THR A 22 36.49 2.46 -36.28
N SER A 23 36.31 3.60 -35.60
CA SER A 23 36.12 3.66 -34.14
C SER A 23 34.67 3.44 -33.68
N CYS A 24 33.69 3.37 -34.58
CA CYS A 24 32.28 3.32 -34.20
C CYS A 24 31.69 1.90 -34.02
N GLU A 25 32.37 0.83 -34.46
CA GLU A 25 31.84 -0.54 -34.36
C GLU A 25 32.73 -1.53 -33.61
N LEU A 26 33.85 -1.08 -33.01
CA LEU A 26 34.77 -1.99 -32.31
C LEU A 26 34.28 -2.43 -30.92
N ILE A 27 33.20 -1.83 -30.41
CA ILE A 27 32.58 -2.14 -29.12
C ILE A 27 31.06 -2.14 -29.31
N ASN A 28 30.54 -3.17 -29.98
CA ASN A 28 29.11 -3.47 -30.00
C ASN A 28 28.91 -4.90 -29.51
N PRO A 29 28.90 -5.14 -28.19
CA PRO A 29 28.58 -6.47 -27.67
C PRO A 29 27.17 -6.86 -28.13
N ASP A 30 26.93 -8.15 -28.35
CA ASP A 30 25.60 -8.64 -28.73
C ASP A 30 24.54 -8.16 -27.73
N GLU A 31 23.47 -7.55 -28.23
CA GLU A 31 22.35 -7.11 -27.39
C GLU A 31 21.65 -8.34 -26.81
N GLN A 32 21.57 -8.42 -25.48
CA GLN A 32 20.80 -9.46 -24.82
C GLN A 32 19.31 -9.25 -25.08
N ILE A 33 18.65 -10.27 -25.61
CA ILE A 33 17.21 -10.29 -25.80
C ILE A 33 16.55 -10.56 -24.44
N PRO A 34 15.67 -9.68 -23.96
CA PRO A 34 15.02 -9.87 -22.67
C PRO A 34 13.97 -10.99 -22.73
N SER A 35 13.77 -11.60 -21.56
CA SER A 35 12.57 -12.38 -21.25
C SER A 35 11.59 -11.50 -20.47
N PHE A 36 10.30 -11.84 -20.43
CA PHE A 36 9.29 -11.02 -19.75
C PHE A 36 8.49 -11.84 -18.76
N ILE A 37 8.15 -11.22 -17.63
CA ILE A 37 7.15 -11.74 -16.69
C ILE A 37 5.94 -10.80 -16.70
N ARG A 38 4.74 -11.35 -16.85
CA ARG A 38 3.49 -10.62 -16.67
C ARG A 38 2.87 -10.96 -15.32
N ILE A 39 2.59 -9.92 -14.54
CA ILE A 39 1.94 -9.98 -13.24
C ILE A 39 0.67 -9.14 -13.33
N ASP A 40 -0.50 -9.79 -13.34
CA ASP A 40 -1.77 -9.05 -13.42
C ASP A 40 -2.19 -8.49 -12.06
N SER A 41 -1.99 -9.28 -11.00
CA SER A 41 -2.31 -8.89 -9.62
C SER A 41 -1.49 -9.72 -8.63
N ILE A 42 -1.42 -9.26 -7.38
CA ILE A 42 -0.91 -10.05 -6.25
C ILE A 42 -2.07 -10.30 -5.30
N THR A 43 -2.27 -11.55 -4.87
CA THR A 43 -3.34 -11.91 -3.94
C THR A 43 -2.81 -12.12 -2.52
N LEU A 44 -3.65 -11.88 -1.52
CA LEU A 44 -3.38 -12.18 -0.12
C LEU A 44 -4.16 -13.44 0.29
N SER A 45 -3.47 -14.43 0.86
CA SER A 45 -4.11 -15.58 1.50
C SER A 45 -4.05 -15.42 3.02
N THR A 46 -5.21 -15.57 3.67
CA THR A 46 -5.37 -15.39 5.12
C THR A 46 -6.06 -16.59 5.77
N ASN A 47 -5.90 -16.72 7.09
CA ASN A 47 -6.81 -17.50 7.93
C ASN A 47 -7.92 -16.58 8.48
N PRO A 48 -9.18 -16.68 8.00
CA PRO A 48 -10.24 -15.74 8.37
C PRO A 48 -10.48 -15.61 9.87
N ALA A 49 -10.30 -16.69 10.63
CA ALA A 49 -10.56 -16.70 12.08
C ALA A 49 -9.50 -15.95 12.90
N SER A 50 -8.28 -15.81 12.40
CA SER A 50 -7.15 -15.23 13.14
C SER A 50 -6.45 -14.07 12.44
N GLU A 51 -6.75 -13.84 11.16
CA GLU A 51 -6.09 -12.84 10.31
C GLU A 51 -7.11 -11.99 9.52
N GLY A 52 -8.41 -12.30 9.66
CA GLY A 52 -9.49 -11.63 8.94
C GLY A 52 -9.60 -12.03 7.47
N ASN A 53 -10.53 -11.39 6.76
CA ASN A 53 -10.80 -11.67 5.35
C ASN A 53 -9.62 -11.29 4.44
N PRO A 54 -9.43 -11.96 3.30
CA PRO A 54 -8.30 -11.75 2.37
C PRO A 54 -8.41 -10.47 1.52
N VAL A 55 -8.90 -9.37 2.11
CA VAL A 55 -9.01 -8.07 1.44
C VAL A 55 -7.64 -7.40 1.37
N ASN A 56 -7.32 -6.74 0.27
CA ASN A 56 -6.09 -5.98 0.10
C ASN A 56 -6.26 -4.96 -1.05
N ASN A 57 -5.29 -4.06 -1.17
CA ASN A 57 -5.13 -3.14 -2.28
C ASN A 57 -3.64 -3.03 -2.62
N PHE A 58 -3.07 -4.15 -3.06
CA PHE A 58 -1.71 -4.20 -3.58
C PHE A 58 -1.68 -3.59 -4.98
N THR A 59 -1.07 -2.41 -5.09
CA THR A 59 -1.00 -1.65 -6.35
C THR A 59 0.30 -1.85 -7.10
N ASP A 60 1.30 -2.40 -6.45
CA ASP A 60 2.68 -2.40 -6.94
C ASP A 60 3.39 -3.72 -6.62
N ALA A 61 4.36 -4.08 -7.47
CA ALA A 61 5.23 -5.24 -7.32
C ALA A 61 6.71 -4.80 -7.31
N TRP A 62 7.43 -5.11 -6.22
CA TRP A 62 8.88 -4.99 -6.16
C TRP A 62 9.46 -6.31 -6.62
N VAL A 63 10.05 -6.31 -7.80
CA VAL A 63 10.50 -7.54 -8.45
C VAL A 63 12.02 -7.63 -8.37
N TYR A 64 12.49 -8.76 -7.87
CA TYR A 64 13.90 -9.08 -7.76
C TYR A 64 14.21 -10.35 -8.54
N ASP A 65 15.42 -10.42 -9.08
CA ASP A 65 16.04 -11.64 -9.59
C ASP A 65 17.35 -11.86 -8.83
N ASN A 66 17.51 -13.04 -8.20
CA ASN A 66 18.71 -13.38 -7.42
C ASN A 66 19.11 -12.27 -6.41
N GLU A 67 18.14 -11.76 -5.64
CA GLU A 67 18.28 -10.66 -4.66
C GLU A 67 18.52 -9.25 -5.26
N GLN A 68 18.77 -9.13 -6.56
CA GLN A 68 18.91 -7.83 -7.23
C GLN A 68 17.54 -7.25 -7.58
N LEU A 69 17.28 -6.01 -7.15
CA LEU A 69 16.06 -5.30 -7.51
C LEU A 69 16.08 -4.99 -9.02
N LEU A 70 15.09 -5.49 -9.75
CA LEU A 70 14.86 -5.15 -11.15
C LEU A 70 14.08 -3.84 -11.27
N GLY A 71 13.09 -3.64 -10.40
CA GLY A 71 12.28 -2.44 -10.39
C GLY A 71 11.03 -2.54 -9.53
N ILE A 72 10.28 -1.44 -9.52
CA ILE A 72 8.98 -1.30 -8.88
C ILE A 72 7.97 -1.05 -9.99
N TYR A 73 6.96 -1.90 -10.09
CA TYR A 73 6.01 -1.88 -11.20
C TYR A 73 4.58 -1.75 -10.67
N GLU A 74 3.83 -0.77 -11.17
CA GLU A 74 2.40 -0.64 -10.89
C GLU A 74 1.63 -1.73 -11.62
N LEU A 75 0.73 -2.42 -10.92
CA LEU A 75 -0.03 -3.55 -11.43
C LEU A 75 -1.25 -3.09 -12.24
N PRO A 76 -1.64 -3.81 -13.32
CA PRO A 76 -0.95 -4.96 -13.91
C PRO A 76 0.35 -4.56 -14.64
N ALA A 77 1.38 -5.40 -14.58
CA ALA A 77 2.72 -5.10 -15.07
C ALA A 77 3.33 -6.17 -15.98
N VAL A 78 4.18 -5.73 -16.91
CA VAL A 78 5.11 -6.58 -17.67
C VAL A 78 6.54 -6.17 -17.31
N VAL A 79 7.28 -7.12 -16.75
CA VAL A 79 8.62 -6.92 -16.17
C VAL A 79 9.66 -7.49 -17.13
N PRO A 80 10.54 -6.67 -17.71
CA PRO A 80 11.65 -7.16 -18.52
C PRO A 80 12.75 -7.73 -17.62
N ILE A 81 13.30 -8.87 -18.02
CA ILE A 81 14.43 -9.52 -17.35
C ILE A 81 15.49 -9.83 -18.39
N LEU A 82 16.68 -9.26 -18.22
CA LEU A 82 17.79 -9.37 -19.17
C LEU A 82 18.59 -10.66 -18.95
N ARG A 83 17.92 -11.80 -19.04
CA ARG A 83 18.53 -13.14 -18.98
C ARG A 83 17.60 -14.22 -19.56
N ASP A 84 18.20 -15.38 -19.82
CA ASP A 84 17.55 -16.65 -20.14
C ASP A 84 17.83 -17.73 -19.09
N GLY A 85 17.06 -18.82 -19.14
CA GLY A 85 17.17 -19.98 -18.25
C GLY A 85 16.56 -19.74 -16.86
N ASP A 86 17.00 -20.52 -15.88
CA ASP A 86 16.45 -20.51 -14.52
C ASP A 86 16.68 -19.18 -13.80
N ALA A 87 15.61 -18.49 -13.41
CA ALA A 87 15.63 -17.27 -12.63
C ALA A 87 14.93 -17.47 -11.28
N ASN A 88 15.52 -16.90 -10.21
CA ASN A 88 14.94 -16.93 -8.88
C ASN A 88 14.22 -15.62 -8.63
N ILE A 89 12.91 -15.64 -8.85
CA ILE A 89 12.07 -14.45 -8.77
C ILE A 89 11.56 -14.30 -7.36
N ARG A 90 11.78 -13.11 -6.82
CA ARG A 90 11.18 -12.67 -5.57
C ARG A 90 10.30 -11.46 -5.83
N ILE A 91 9.06 -11.52 -5.37
CA ILE A 91 8.11 -10.42 -5.51
C ILE A 91 7.61 -10.00 -4.13
N ARG A 92 7.72 -8.70 -3.83
CA ARG A 92 7.05 -8.10 -2.68
C ARG A 92 5.82 -7.36 -3.16
N ALA A 93 4.68 -7.68 -2.56
CA ALA A 93 3.50 -6.86 -2.67
C ALA A 93 3.80 -5.47 -2.11
N GLY A 94 3.27 -4.42 -2.71
CA GLY A 94 3.28 -3.13 -2.04
C GLY A 94 2.07 -2.27 -2.30
N ILE A 95 2.05 -1.21 -1.52
CA ILE A 95 0.86 -0.48 -1.13
C ILE A 95 1.13 1.03 -1.23
N LYS A 96 0.05 1.79 -1.39
CA LYS A 96 0.05 3.24 -1.21
C LYS A 96 -0.18 3.55 0.27
N LEU A 97 0.89 3.81 1.02
CA LEU A 97 0.81 4.12 2.44
C LEU A 97 0.00 5.40 2.63
N ASN A 98 -0.92 5.41 3.59
CA ASN A 98 -1.80 6.56 3.86
C ASN A 98 -2.59 7.01 2.62
N GLY A 99 -2.83 6.12 1.65
CA GLY A 99 -3.51 6.46 0.39
C GLY A 99 -2.74 7.44 -0.50
N GLN A 100 -1.48 7.74 -0.21
CA GLN A 100 -0.68 8.71 -0.94
C GLN A 100 0.01 8.05 -2.15
N VAL A 101 -0.28 8.55 -3.35
CA VAL A 101 0.30 8.01 -4.61
C VAL A 101 1.83 8.08 -4.63
N GLY A 102 2.41 9.10 -3.98
CA GLY A 102 3.87 9.29 -3.89
C GLY A 102 4.57 8.44 -2.83
N THR A 103 3.82 7.75 -1.97
CA THR A 103 4.38 7.00 -0.83
C THR A 103 4.09 5.51 -1.02
N ARG A 104 4.76 4.92 -2.01
CA ARG A 104 4.66 3.49 -2.35
C ARG A 104 5.72 2.70 -1.59
N ILE A 105 5.31 1.69 -0.83
CA ILE A 105 6.24 0.85 -0.05
C ILE A 105 5.88 -0.63 -0.18
N PRO A 106 6.86 -1.55 0.00
CA PRO A 106 6.56 -2.96 0.22
C PRO A 106 5.67 -3.14 1.45
N TYR A 107 4.71 -4.05 1.37
CA TYR A 107 3.83 -4.37 2.48
C TYR A 107 4.59 -5.14 3.56
N LEU A 108 4.82 -4.49 4.70
CA LEU A 108 5.77 -4.97 5.71
C LEU A 108 5.32 -6.27 6.40
N PHE A 109 4.01 -6.53 6.47
CA PHE A 109 3.44 -7.64 7.23
C PHE A 109 3.28 -8.94 6.43
N SER A 110 3.51 -8.93 5.11
CA SER A 110 3.46 -10.15 4.29
C SER A 110 4.83 -10.77 4.04
N ASN A 111 4.85 -12.07 3.82
CA ASN A 111 5.98 -12.78 3.21
C ASN A 111 6.15 -12.36 1.75
N ASP A 112 7.37 -12.54 1.26
CA ASP A 112 7.68 -12.36 -0.16
C ASP A 112 7.20 -13.60 -0.93
N TYR A 113 6.71 -13.41 -2.16
CA TYR A 113 6.51 -14.51 -3.08
C TYR A 113 7.86 -14.93 -3.66
N LEU A 114 8.15 -16.24 -3.66
CA LEU A 114 9.40 -16.82 -4.11
C LEU A 114 9.12 -17.96 -5.09
N GLU A 115 9.66 -17.88 -6.30
CA GLU A 115 9.53 -18.93 -7.30
C GLU A 115 10.79 -19.00 -8.17
N THR A 116 11.22 -20.22 -8.48
CA THR A 116 12.22 -20.47 -9.53
C THR A 116 11.47 -20.77 -10.82
N ILE A 117 11.69 -19.93 -11.85
CA ILE A 117 11.03 -20.05 -13.15
C ILE A 117 12.07 -20.19 -14.26
N GLU A 118 11.70 -20.82 -15.37
CA GLU A 118 12.52 -20.88 -16.57
C GLU A 118 12.12 -19.74 -17.52
N LEU A 119 13.10 -18.90 -17.90
CA LEU A 119 12.92 -17.76 -18.78
C LEU A 119 13.37 -18.08 -20.20
N PHE A 120 12.55 -17.70 -21.18
CA PHE A 120 12.84 -17.85 -22.60
C PHE A 120 12.94 -16.45 -23.24
N PRO A 121 14.02 -16.15 -24.00
CA PRO A 121 14.14 -14.90 -24.73
C PRO A 121 12.93 -14.61 -25.61
N ASP A 122 12.54 -13.33 -25.70
CA ASP A 122 11.41 -12.86 -26.52
C ASP A 122 10.06 -13.51 -26.15
N SER A 123 9.97 -14.11 -24.96
CA SER A 123 8.77 -14.76 -24.46
C SER A 123 8.27 -14.10 -23.18
N GLN A 124 6.96 -14.18 -22.96
CA GLN A 124 6.30 -13.66 -21.76
C GLN A 124 5.71 -14.80 -20.94
N LEU A 125 6.25 -15.00 -19.74
CA LEU A 125 5.68 -15.90 -18.75
C LEU A 125 4.66 -15.16 -17.89
N HIS A 126 3.48 -15.76 -17.69
CA HIS A 126 2.46 -15.20 -16.82
C HIS A 126 2.50 -15.90 -15.46
N ILE A 127 2.58 -15.12 -14.37
CA ILE A 127 2.59 -15.64 -13.00
C ILE A 127 1.52 -14.95 -12.15
N ASN A 128 1.06 -15.63 -11.11
CA ASN A 128 0.00 -15.17 -10.22
C ASN A 128 0.48 -15.23 -8.75
N PRO A 129 1.26 -14.23 -8.30
CA PRO A 129 1.83 -14.25 -6.96
C PRO A 129 0.73 -14.24 -5.89
N THR A 130 0.85 -15.14 -4.92
CA THR A 130 0.04 -15.16 -3.70
C THR A 130 0.96 -14.99 -2.50
N VAL A 131 0.66 -14.01 -1.63
CA VAL A 131 1.42 -13.74 -0.41
C VAL A 131 0.60 -14.12 0.83
N THR A 132 1.28 -14.39 1.93
CA THR A 132 0.69 -14.70 3.24
C THR A 132 1.28 -13.78 4.30
N PHE A 133 0.64 -13.65 5.46
CA PHE A 133 1.22 -12.91 6.57
C PHE A 133 2.49 -13.58 7.13
N LYS A 134 3.42 -12.76 7.61
CA LYS A 134 4.61 -13.23 8.31
C LYS A 134 4.22 -13.88 9.63
N SER A 135 5.04 -14.84 10.09
CA SER A 135 4.89 -15.36 11.45
C SER A 135 5.22 -14.26 12.46
N GLY A 136 4.42 -14.20 13.54
CA GLY A 136 4.63 -13.24 14.62
C GLY A 136 3.97 -11.87 14.43
N VAL A 137 3.26 -11.62 13.32
CA VAL A 137 2.39 -10.44 13.20
C VAL A 137 1.29 -10.53 14.27
N ASN A 138 1.14 -9.47 15.07
CA ASN A 138 0.09 -9.39 16.06
C ASN A 138 -1.14 -8.70 15.45
N PHE A 139 -2.30 -9.37 15.46
CA PHE A 139 -3.58 -8.81 15.07
C PHE A 139 -4.35 -8.37 16.31
N SER A 140 -4.16 -7.13 16.74
CA SER A 140 -4.71 -6.61 17.99
C SER A 140 -6.17 -6.15 17.89
N TRP A 141 -6.67 -5.98 16.67
CA TRP A 141 -8.08 -5.75 16.38
C TRP A 141 -8.43 -6.31 15.01
N LEU A 142 -9.44 -7.19 14.96
CA LEU A 142 -9.99 -7.80 13.77
C LEU A 142 -11.51 -7.62 13.79
N GLU A 143 -12.08 -7.01 12.76
CA GLU A 143 -13.51 -6.79 12.70
C GLU A 143 -14.02 -6.85 11.25
N SER A 144 -14.94 -7.77 10.99
CA SER A 144 -15.65 -7.93 9.71
C SER A 144 -17.14 -7.59 9.81
N PHE A 145 -17.65 -7.29 11.00
CA PHE A 145 -19.05 -6.98 11.28
C PHE A 145 -20.08 -8.08 10.93
N ASP A 146 -19.66 -9.26 10.51
CA ASP A 146 -20.58 -10.35 10.14
C ASP A 146 -21.16 -11.11 11.34
N ASN A 147 -20.45 -11.15 12.47
CA ASN A 147 -20.65 -12.19 13.50
C ASN A 147 -20.93 -11.66 14.91
N SER A 148 -21.25 -10.37 15.10
CA SER A 148 -21.36 -9.78 16.44
C SER A 148 -22.73 -9.16 16.76
N ALA A 149 -23.26 -9.48 17.95
CA ALA A 149 -24.44 -8.80 18.52
C ALA A 149 -24.12 -7.38 19.02
N THR A 150 -22.84 -7.04 19.19
CA THR A 150 -22.36 -5.72 19.63
C THR A 150 -21.29 -5.21 18.67
N THR A 151 -21.35 -3.94 18.31
CA THR A 151 -20.35 -3.29 17.45
C THR A 151 -19.07 -3.03 18.23
N THR A 152 -17.89 -3.28 17.64
CA THR A 152 -16.60 -2.92 18.26
C THR A 152 -16.27 -1.43 18.16
N LEU A 153 -17.15 -0.65 17.54
CA LEU A 153 -17.16 0.81 17.51
C LEU A 153 -18.40 1.34 18.22
N SER A 154 -18.24 2.45 18.94
CA SER A 154 -19.35 3.17 19.59
C SER A 154 -19.14 4.66 19.47
N LYS A 155 -20.25 5.41 19.42
CA LYS A 155 -20.19 6.86 19.33
C LYS A 155 -19.50 7.47 20.56
N THR A 156 -18.85 8.61 20.37
CA THR A 156 -18.36 9.43 21.48
C THR A 156 -19.45 10.40 21.95
N SER A 157 -19.18 11.17 23.01
CA SER A 157 -20.07 12.23 23.47
C SER A 157 -20.18 13.42 22.51
N GLN A 158 -19.31 13.51 21.49
CA GLN A 158 -19.35 14.56 20.47
C GLN A 158 -20.28 14.21 19.30
N SER A 159 -20.56 12.92 19.09
CA SER A 159 -21.35 12.47 17.94
C SER A 159 -22.84 12.76 18.10
N GLN A 160 -23.45 13.24 17.03
CA GLN A 160 -24.89 13.50 16.97
C GLN A 160 -25.70 12.27 16.51
N ALA A 161 -25.04 11.26 15.95
CA ALA A 161 -25.65 10.01 15.50
C ALA A 161 -24.95 8.77 16.08
N GLU A 162 -25.65 7.64 16.02
CA GLU A 162 -25.14 6.32 16.40
C GLU A 162 -24.43 5.64 15.23
N VAL A 163 -23.59 4.65 15.54
CA VAL A 163 -23.09 3.72 14.51
C VAL A 163 -24.23 2.80 14.07
N GLU A 164 -24.38 2.58 12.77
CA GLU A 164 -25.38 1.68 12.20
C GLU A 164 -24.70 0.49 11.54
N ARG A 165 -25.23 -0.72 11.76
CA ARG A 165 -24.81 -1.90 11.00
C ARG A 165 -25.75 -2.10 9.82
N ILE A 166 -25.17 -2.15 8.63
CA ILE A 166 -25.89 -2.33 7.37
C ILE A 166 -25.49 -3.66 6.71
N ALA A 167 -26.33 -4.16 5.82
CA ALA A 167 -26.11 -5.38 5.04
C ALA A 167 -26.74 -5.26 3.65
N GLY A 168 -26.37 -6.15 2.74
CA GLY A 168 -26.91 -6.18 1.37
C GLY A 168 -26.10 -5.34 0.40
N GLU A 169 -26.75 -4.68 -0.55
CA GLU A 169 -26.07 -3.98 -1.65
C GLU A 169 -25.28 -2.74 -1.20
N GLU A 170 -25.59 -2.19 -0.01
CA GLU A 170 -24.86 -1.05 0.54
C GLU A 170 -23.58 -1.45 1.32
N SER A 171 -23.50 -2.69 1.80
CA SER A 171 -22.32 -3.21 2.50
C SER A 171 -21.24 -3.69 1.52
N TYR A 172 -19.99 -3.77 1.98
CA TYR A 172 -18.88 -4.27 1.16
C TYR A 172 -18.97 -5.78 0.93
N ASP A 173 -18.97 -6.56 2.02
CA ASP A 173 -19.12 -8.01 1.97
C ASP A 173 -19.79 -8.47 3.27
N GLY A 174 -20.97 -9.10 3.16
CA GLY A 174 -21.77 -9.48 4.33
C GLY A 174 -22.40 -8.28 5.04
N SER A 175 -21.78 -7.80 6.11
CA SER A 175 -22.22 -6.63 6.88
C SER A 175 -21.11 -5.59 7.01
N SER A 176 -21.48 -4.31 7.02
CA SER A 176 -20.53 -3.20 7.25
C SER A 176 -21.06 -2.26 8.33
N LEU A 177 -20.21 -1.34 8.81
CA LEU A 177 -20.66 -0.22 9.64
C LEU A 177 -20.81 1.05 8.82
N LYS A 178 -22.01 1.64 8.88
CA LYS A 178 -22.34 2.94 8.35
C LYS A 178 -22.25 3.98 9.47
N LEU A 179 -21.47 5.00 9.21
CA LEU A 179 -21.32 6.20 10.03
C LEU A 179 -22.02 7.32 9.25
N SER A 180 -23.22 7.72 9.64
CA SER A 180 -24.00 8.69 8.87
C SER A 180 -24.57 9.84 9.70
N LEU A 181 -24.82 10.95 9.01
CA LEU A 181 -25.47 12.14 9.53
C LEU A 181 -26.63 12.54 8.62
N ASP A 182 -27.81 12.68 9.21
CA ASP A 182 -28.97 13.33 8.58
C ASP A 182 -28.69 14.81 8.31
N ALA A 183 -29.51 15.45 7.47
CA ALA A 183 -29.27 16.80 6.97
C ALA A 183 -29.16 17.90 8.05
N ASP A 184 -29.71 17.68 9.24
CA ASP A 184 -29.67 18.60 10.39
C ASP A 184 -28.54 18.31 11.40
N GLN A 185 -27.75 17.26 11.15
CA GLN A 185 -26.61 16.87 11.98
C GLN A 185 -25.27 17.27 11.34
N PHE A 186 -24.29 17.63 12.17
CA PHE A 186 -23.04 18.25 11.73
C PHE A 186 -21.80 17.46 12.09
N ILE A 187 -21.80 16.73 13.20
CA ILE A 187 -20.61 16.04 13.72
C ILE A 187 -20.92 14.57 14.01
N PHE A 188 -20.10 13.70 13.45
CA PHE A 188 -20.06 12.28 13.78
C PHE A 188 -18.68 11.93 14.37
N GLU A 189 -18.66 11.12 15.42
CA GLU A 189 -17.42 10.54 15.93
C GLU A 189 -17.67 9.22 16.65
N CYS A 190 -16.94 8.18 16.27
CA CYS A 190 -16.93 6.91 16.98
C CYS A 190 -15.51 6.45 17.27
N LYS A 191 -15.36 5.62 18.30
CA LYS A 191 -14.08 4.99 18.65
C LYS A 191 -14.25 3.52 18.99
N MET A 192 -13.14 2.81 18.96
CA MET A 192 -13.07 1.42 19.41
C MET A 192 -13.60 1.30 20.84
N THR A 193 -14.45 0.30 21.07
CA THR A 193 -14.97 -0.05 22.39
C THR A 193 -13.94 -0.85 23.18
N GLY A 194 -14.01 -0.78 24.51
CA GLY A 194 -13.13 -1.53 25.40
C GLY A 194 -12.00 -0.68 25.98
N ASN A 195 -10.93 -1.35 26.42
CA ASN A 195 -9.84 -0.72 27.17
C ASN A 195 -8.76 -0.08 26.28
N GLY A 196 -8.89 -0.14 24.96
CA GLY A 196 -7.82 0.22 24.02
C GLY A 196 -6.82 -0.91 23.78
N ILE A 197 -5.94 -0.67 22.82
CA ILE A 197 -4.82 -1.53 22.43
C ILE A 197 -3.54 -0.88 22.96
N ASP A 198 -2.59 -1.68 23.41
CA ASP A 198 -1.24 -1.20 23.72
C ASP A 198 -0.35 -1.35 22.48
N ILE A 199 -0.38 -0.34 21.61
CA ILE A 199 0.40 -0.36 20.36
C ILE A 199 1.87 -0.10 20.69
N PRO A 200 2.83 -0.92 20.23
CA PRO A 200 4.24 -0.74 20.54
C PRO A 200 4.79 0.55 19.91
N GLY A 201 5.39 1.41 20.73
CA GLY A 201 6.15 2.57 20.27
C GLY A 201 7.58 2.21 19.82
N GLY A 202 8.45 3.22 19.76
CA GLY A 202 9.88 3.02 19.48
C GLY A 202 10.21 2.67 18.03
N GLY A 203 9.34 3.03 17.09
CA GLY A 203 9.50 2.76 15.67
C GLY A 203 9.02 1.37 15.22
N SER A 204 8.35 0.61 16.10
CA SER A 204 7.75 -0.66 15.72
C SER A 204 6.66 -0.44 14.66
N PRO A 205 6.76 -1.05 13.47
CA PRO A 205 5.77 -0.87 12.42
C PRO A 205 4.37 -1.19 12.92
N SER A 206 3.44 -0.25 12.76
CA SER A 206 2.05 -0.40 13.18
C SER A 206 1.13 0.16 12.10
N ILE A 207 0.20 -0.66 11.59
CA ILE A 207 -0.75 -0.27 10.55
C ILE A 207 -2.17 -0.58 11.00
N LEU A 208 -3.06 0.40 10.83
CA LEU A 208 -4.50 0.21 10.80
C LEU A 208 -4.94 0.15 9.34
N GLU A 209 -5.49 -0.97 8.91
CA GLU A 209 -6.08 -1.12 7.58
C GLU A 209 -7.57 -1.41 7.66
N PHE A 210 -8.30 -0.94 6.66
CA PHE A 210 -9.75 -1.13 6.56
C PHE A 210 -10.23 -0.80 5.15
N THR A 211 -11.40 -1.34 4.82
CA THR A 211 -12.14 -1.04 3.60
C THR A 211 -13.13 0.07 3.86
N TYR A 212 -13.30 1.01 2.93
CA TYR A 212 -14.24 2.11 3.08
C TYR A 212 -14.82 2.63 1.77
N ARG A 213 -15.98 3.26 1.88
CA ARG A 213 -16.66 4.04 0.84
C ARG A 213 -17.33 5.24 1.53
N CYS A 214 -17.25 6.43 0.95
CA CYS A 214 -17.81 7.62 1.60
C CYS A 214 -18.17 8.73 0.60
N ASN A 215 -19.20 9.52 0.91
CA ASN A 215 -19.49 10.76 0.20
C ASN A 215 -19.02 12.01 0.96
N ASN A 216 -18.53 11.84 2.19
CA ASN A 216 -18.00 12.91 3.04
C ASN A 216 -16.52 12.66 3.36
N SER A 217 -15.75 13.74 3.52
CA SER A 217 -14.39 13.64 4.04
C SER A 217 -14.41 13.16 5.49
N PHE A 218 -13.44 12.33 5.90
CA PHE A 218 -13.39 11.87 7.29
C PHE A 218 -11.98 11.76 7.82
N VAL A 219 -11.86 11.72 9.14
CA VAL A 219 -10.59 11.67 9.87
C VAL A 219 -10.49 10.32 10.56
N VAL A 220 -9.29 9.75 10.50
CA VAL A 220 -8.90 8.56 11.24
C VAL A 220 -7.75 8.91 12.17
N GLY A 221 -7.79 8.38 13.39
CA GLY A 221 -6.72 8.59 14.34
C GLY A 221 -6.86 7.72 15.59
N LEU A 222 -6.19 8.14 16.68
CA LEU A 222 -6.19 7.44 17.95
C LEU A 222 -6.71 8.34 19.07
N PHE A 223 -7.59 7.81 19.91
CA PHE A 223 -7.76 8.27 21.27
C PHE A 223 -6.80 7.50 22.17
N SER A 224 -6.03 8.19 22.99
CA SER A 224 -5.10 7.58 23.95
C SER A 224 -5.25 8.23 25.32
N GLN A 225 -4.69 7.63 26.36
CA GLN A 225 -4.65 8.20 27.71
C GLN A 225 -3.23 8.58 28.11
N ASP A 226 -3.09 9.73 28.78
CA ASP A 226 -1.90 10.12 29.51
C ASP A 226 -2.26 10.56 30.94
N ALA A 227 -1.25 10.99 31.73
CA ALA A 227 -1.46 11.44 33.11
C ALA A 227 -2.43 12.63 33.25
N GLY A 228 -2.65 13.40 32.18
CA GLY A 228 -3.59 14.51 32.10
C GLY A 228 -4.87 14.18 31.34
N GLY A 229 -5.19 12.90 31.15
CA GLY A 229 -6.47 12.42 30.60
C GLY A 229 -6.42 11.97 29.14
N THR A 230 -7.57 12.01 28.48
CA THR A 230 -7.70 11.56 27.09
C THR A 230 -7.07 12.55 26.11
N ARG A 231 -6.40 12.01 25.10
CA ARG A 231 -5.77 12.73 23.99
C ARG A 231 -6.33 12.20 22.69
N GLN A 232 -6.66 13.10 21.78
CA GLN A 232 -7.12 12.76 20.45
C GLN A 232 -6.05 13.17 19.45
N ASN A 233 -5.53 12.20 18.73
CA ASN A 233 -4.47 12.38 17.75
C ASN A 233 -5.02 11.98 16.39
N ALA A 234 -5.41 12.98 15.59
CA ALA A 234 -5.73 12.77 14.18
C ALA A 234 -4.48 12.35 13.43
N VAL A 235 -4.58 11.31 12.60
CA VAL A 235 -3.45 10.76 11.83
C VAL A 235 -3.60 11.12 10.35
N ILE A 236 -4.80 10.95 9.80
CA ILE A 236 -5.07 11.20 8.40
C ILE A 236 -6.49 11.70 8.18
N SER A 237 -6.66 12.53 7.15
CA SER A 237 -7.97 12.87 6.59
C SER A 237 -8.09 12.28 5.18
N LEU A 238 -9.21 11.60 4.95
CA LEU A 238 -9.56 10.91 3.71
C LEU A 238 -10.66 11.69 3.00
N LYS A 239 -10.56 11.73 1.68
CA LYS A 239 -11.52 12.41 0.82
C LYS A 239 -12.67 11.48 0.45
N PRO A 240 -13.81 12.04 0.00
CA PRO A 240 -14.90 11.25 -0.56
C PRO A 240 -14.43 10.30 -1.66
N SER A 241 -15.00 9.09 -1.67
CA SER A 241 -14.86 8.11 -2.72
C SER A 241 -16.15 7.32 -2.88
N GLU A 242 -16.72 7.40 -4.08
CA GLU A 242 -17.90 6.62 -4.46
C GLU A 242 -17.57 5.13 -4.66
N ASP A 243 -16.33 4.81 -5.00
CA ASP A 243 -15.84 3.45 -5.09
C ASP A 243 -15.29 2.96 -3.75
N TRP A 244 -15.40 1.65 -3.51
CA TRP A 244 -14.77 0.99 -2.37
C TRP A 244 -13.24 1.03 -2.50
N ASN A 245 -12.58 1.42 -1.42
CA ASN A 245 -11.13 1.41 -1.31
C ASN A 245 -10.69 0.61 -0.07
N HIS A 246 -9.52 -0.01 -0.14
CA HIS A 246 -8.82 -0.52 1.03
C HIS A 246 -7.59 0.35 1.29
N ILE A 247 -7.44 0.84 2.53
CA ILE A 247 -6.36 1.75 2.92
C ILE A 247 -5.48 1.16 4.03
N TYR A 248 -4.22 1.59 4.02
CA TYR A 248 -3.20 1.26 5.01
C TYR A 248 -2.75 2.53 5.73
N VAL A 249 -3.24 2.76 6.94
CA VAL A 249 -2.91 3.94 7.76
C VAL A 249 -1.72 3.62 8.66
N ASN A 250 -0.60 4.33 8.47
CA ASN A 250 0.58 4.21 9.31
C ASN A 250 0.35 4.87 10.67
N LEU A 251 0.45 4.09 11.74
CA LEU A 251 0.34 4.58 13.13
C LEU A 251 1.70 4.65 13.85
N THR A 252 2.76 4.14 13.23
CA THR A 252 4.10 4.02 13.82
C THR A 252 4.60 5.35 14.40
N ASP A 253 4.51 6.42 13.63
CA ASP A 253 5.07 7.73 14.00
C ASP A 253 4.29 8.37 15.14
N VAL A 254 2.95 8.34 15.07
CA VAL A 254 2.10 8.95 16.11
C VAL A 254 2.24 8.23 17.45
N VAL A 255 2.34 6.90 17.44
CA VAL A 255 2.54 6.12 18.67
C VAL A 255 3.96 6.32 19.22
N SER A 256 4.98 6.30 18.36
CA SER A 256 6.38 6.48 18.77
C SER A 256 6.68 7.89 19.30
N ALA A 257 6.01 8.91 18.78
CA ALA A 257 6.12 10.28 19.26
C ALA A 257 5.47 10.50 20.64
N ASN A 258 4.61 9.58 21.08
CA ASN A 258 3.86 9.68 22.34
C ASN A 258 4.06 8.44 23.23
N PRO A 259 5.31 8.15 23.68
CA PRO A 259 5.63 6.89 24.36
C PRO A 259 4.97 6.72 25.75
N ASN A 260 4.46 7.81 26.34
CA ASN A 260 3.75 7.78 27.62
C ASN A 260 2.23 7.58 27.46
N TYR A 261 1.74 7.50 26.22
CA TYR A 261 0.33 7.31 25.96
C TYR A 261 0.00 5.81 25.99
N THR A 262 -1.12 5.45 26.59
CA THR A 262 -1.61 4.07 26.68
C THR A 262 -3.05 3.98 26.20
N ALA A 263 -3.61 2.77 26.13
CA ALA A 263 -5.01 2.56 25.75
C ALA A 263 -5.35 3.22 24.41
N GLN A 264 -4.57 2.94 23.37
CA GLN A 264 -4.81 3.46 22.03
C GLN A 264 -6.11 2.86 21.47
N ASN A 265 -7.10 3.71 21.23
CA ASN A 265 -8.39 3.35 20.65
C ASN A 265 -8.51 4.06 19.29
N PRO A 266 -8.48 3.31 18.17
CA PRO A 266 -8.78 3.88 16.87
C PRO A 266 -10.12 4.60 16.86
N PHE A 267 -10.18 5.75 16.18
CA PHE A 267 -11.39 6.53 16.00
C PHE A 267 -11.60 6.92 14.54
N PHE A 268 -12.87 7.12 14.19
CA PHE A 268 -13.33 7.63 12.92
C PHE A 268 -14.29 8.77 13.22
N GLY A 269 -14.09 9.92 12.57
CA GLY A 269 -14.97 11.07 12.78
C GLY A 269 -14.97 12.00 11.59
N PHE A 270 -16.06 12.74 11.43
CA PHE A 270 -16.19 13.73 10.38
C PHE A 270 -17.14 14.85 10.78
N ILE A 271 -16.90 16.00 10.16
CA ILE A 271 -17.85 17.10 10.10
C ILE A 271 -18.51 17.02 8.73
N ARG A 272 -19.81 17.29 8.64
CA ARG A 272 -20.50 17.38 7.35
C ARG A 272 -19.80 18.40 6.45
N ASP A 273 -19.40 17.97 5.26
CA ASP A 273 -18.86 18.83 4.22
C ASP A 273 -19.99 19.68 3.62
N GLU A 274 -19.73 20.95 3.35
CA GLU A 274 -20.75 21.91 2.85
C GLU A 274 -21.39 21.49 1.52
N ASN A 275 -20.68 20.68 0.71
CA ASN A 275 -21.12 20.25 -0.61
C ASN A 275 -21.92 18.93 -0.60
N VAL A 276 -22.13 18.32 0.57
CA VAL A 276 -22.88 17.06 0.67
C VAL A 276 -24.37 17.35 0.80
N GLU A 277 -25.11 17.07 -0.28
CA GLU A 277 -26.57 17.10 -0.29
C GLU A 277 -27.14 15.78 0.27
N GLY A 278 -28.22 15.85 1.06
CA GLY A 278 -28.85 14.66 1.64
C GLY A 278 -28.04 14.10 2.81
N GLU A 279 -27.93 12.77 2.93
CA GLU A 279 -27.19 12.08 3.98
C GLU A 279 -25.67 12.17 3.75
N ALA A 280 -24.90 12.49 4.79
CA ALA A 280 -23.44 12.40 4.78
C ALA A 280 -23.03 11.08 5.42
N PHE A 281 -22.21 10.28 4.76
CA PHE A 281 -21.85 8.95 5.23
C PHE A 281 -20.40 8.56 4.97
N VAL A 282 -19.93 7.67 5.85
CA VAL A 282 -18.74 6.84 5.70
C VAL A 282 -19.15 5.42 6.04
N ILE A 283 -18.94 4.47 5.12
CA ILE A 283 -19.14 3.05 5.38
C ILE A 283 -17.76 2.42 5.51
N ILE A 284 -17.55 1.61 6.54
CA ILE A 284 -16.29 0.92 6.83
C ILE A 284 -16.51 -0.57 7.04
N ASP A 285 -15.50 -1.35 6.67
CA ASP A 285 -15.49 -2.81 6.77
C ASP A 285 -14.05 -3.36 6.88
N ASN A 286 -13.91 -4.65 7.21
CA ASN A 286 -12.66 -5.41 7.17
C ASN A 286 -11.49 -4.72 7.87
N ILE A 287 -11.70 -4.32 9.14
CA ILE A 287 -10.71 -3.61 9.93
C ILE A 287 -9.68 -4.58 10.48
N ARG A 288 -8.39 -4.25 10.32
CA ARG A 288 -7.27 -4.95 10.93
C ARG A 288 -6.28 -3.96 11.52
N MET A 289 -5.91 -4.17 12.78
CA MET A 289 -4.79 -3.49 13.44
C MET A 289 -3.64 -4.47 13.60
N MET A 290 -2.49 -4.14 13.00
CA MET A 290 -1.29 -4.99 13.02
C MET A 290 -0.07 -4.26 13.56
N HIS A 291 0.76 -4.98 14.30
CA HIS A 291 2.07 -4.53 14.76
C HIS A 291 3.00 -5.69 15.15
#